data_AF-A0A3B8HKN0-F1
#
_entry.id   AF-A0A3B8HKN0-F1
#
_cell.length_a   1.000
_cell.length_b   1.000
_cell.length_c   1.000
_cell.angle_alpha   90.00
_cell.angle_beta   90.00
_cell.angle_gamma   90.00
#
_symmetry.space_group_name_H-M   'P 1'
#
loop_
_entity.id
_entity.type
_entity.pdbx_description
1 polymer ?
#
loop_
_entity_poly.entity_id
_entity_poly.type
_entity_poly.pdbx_seq_one_letter_code
_entity_poly.pdbx_strand_id
1 'polypeptide(L)'
;MATNTKTEKVKARQTSLVRFVPILAWLPKYDRSWLSIDIIAGLTLWGLVVPEGMAYAGIAGLPAQAGLYTLLAALLVYALLGTSPHLAVSATSATAALLASSVAAALVATAAANASDPGTYQAYASAFILVTGVIFLAAGLARLGFITQFLSKP
;
A
#
# COMPACT_ATOMS: atom_id res chain seq x y z
N MET A 1 -4.37 8.91 -51.11
CA MET A 1 -2.90 8.81 -51.08
C MET A 1 -2.42 9.37 -49.74
N ALA A 2 -1.82 8.50 -48.94
CA ALA A 2 -1.19 8.62 -47.61
C ALA A 2 -1.26 9.96 -46.84
N THR A 3 -1.80 9.92 -45.60
CA THR A 3 -1.11 10.36 -44.35
C THR A 3 -2.10 10.47 -43.17
N ASN A 4 -2.29 9.42 -42.35
CA ASN A 4 -2.76 9.63 -40.95
C ASN A 4 -2.48 8.47 -39.97
N THR A 5 -1.52 7.59 -40.27
CA THR A 5 -1.24 6.42 -39.42
C THR A 5 -0.34 6.70 -38.21
N LYS A 6 0.29 7.89 -38.12
CA LYS A 6 1.18 8.25 -37.00
C LYS A 6 0.43 8.86 -35.81
N THR A 7 -0.64 9.62 -36.06
CA THR A 7 -1.40 10.39 -35.07
C THR A 7 -2.27 9.51 -34.17
N GLU A 8 -2.87 8.43 -34.69
CA GLU A 8 -3.62 7.46 -33.87
C GLU A 8 -2.70 6.62 -32.97
N LYS A 9 -1.52 6.23 -33.46
CA LYS A 9 -0.58 5.41 -32.69
C LYS A 9 0.02 6.16 -31.48
N VAL A 10 0.22 7.47 -31.58
CA VAL A 10 0.69 8.32 -30.46
C VAL A 10 -0.38 8.44 -29.37
N LYS A 11 -1.65 8.61 -29.77
CA LYS A 11 -2.78 8.73 -28.84
C LYS A 11 -3.07 7.40 -28.11
N ALA A 12 -3.03 6.28 -28.82
CA ALA A 12 -3.26 4.94 -28.25
C ALA A 12 -2.13 4.47 -27.31
N ARG A 13 -0.88 4.87 -27.56
CA ARG A 13 0.26 4.59 -26.67
C ARG A 13 0.23 5.45 -25.40
N GLN A 14 -0.28 6.68 -25.49
CA GLN A 14 -0.52 7.55 -24.34
C GLN A 14 -1.63 7.00 -23.42
N THR A 15 -2.71 6.41 -23.94
CA THR A 15 -3.80 5.86 -23.10
C THR A 15 -3.38 4.63 -22.29
N SER A 16 -2.44 3.82 -22.79
CA SER A 16 -1.94 2.65 -22.04
C SER A 16 -0.94 3.02 -20.96
N LEU A 17 0.01 3.92 -21.23
CA LEU A 17 1.02 4.30 -20.24
C LEU A 17 0.46 5.13 -19.08
N VAL A 18 -0.51 6.01 -19.36
CA VAL A 18 -1.22 6.83 -18.34
C VAL A 18 -2.08 5.95 -17.41
N ARG A 19 -2.46 4.75 -17.85
CA ARG A 19 -3.20 3.77 -17.03
C ARG A 19 -2.31 2.99 -16.06
N PHE A 20 -1.02 2.83 -16.38
CA PHE A 20 -0.07 2.09 -15.56
C PHE A 20 0.76 2.97 -14.62
N VAL A 21 0.99 4.23 -14.98
CA VAL A 21 1.68 5.20 -14.10
C VAL A 21 0.87 6.50 -14.05
N PRO A 22 -0.20 6.55 -13.23
CA PRO A 22 -1.09 7.71 -13.10
C PRO A 22 -0.37 9.01 -12.71
N ILE A 23 0.85 8.92 -12.14
CA ILE A 23 1.69 10.09 -11.85
C ILE A 23 1.97 10.96 -13.08
N LEU A 24 2.13 10.35 -14.26
CA LEU A 24 2.38 11.06 -15.51
C LEU A 24 1.14 11.81 -16.03
N ALA A 25 -0.04 11.52 -15.48
CA ALA A 25 -1.30 12.16 -15.84
C ALA A 25 -1.55 13.46 -15.09
N TRP A 26 -1.23 13.49 -13.78
CA TRP A 26 -1.52 14.61 -12.89
C TRP A 26 -0.33 15.55 -12.72
N LEU A 27 0.91 15.04 -12.76
CA LEU A 27 2.13 15.84 -12.60
C LEU A 27 2.28 16.98 -13.64
N PRO A 28 1.92 16.81 -14.93
CA PRO A 28 2.01 17.91 -15.91
C PRO A 28 0.95 19.00 -15.72
N LYS A 29 -0.11 18.72 -14.94
CA LYS A 29 -1.20 19.66 -14.63
C LYS A 29 -1.04 20.29 -13.25
N TYR A 30 0.06 19.98 -12.54
CA TYR A 30 0.30 20.41 -11.18
C TYR A 30 0.69 21.90 -11.16
N ASP A 31 -0.09 22.70 -10.45
CA ASP A 31 0.18 24.13 -10.28
C ASP A 31 1.25 24.33 -9.20
N ARG A 32 2.30 25.08 -9.53
CA ARG A 32 3.40 25.36 -8.58
C ARG A 32 2.95 26.17 -7.37
N SER A 33 1.82 26.88 -7.45
CA SER A 33 1.22 27.59 -6.32
C SER A 33 0.72 26.65 -5.22
N TRP A 34 0.48 25.37 -5.52
CA TRP A 34 0.01 24.38 -4.54
C TRP A 34 1.15 23.75 -3.75
N LEU A 35 2.39 23.89 -4.22
CA LEU A 35 3.56 23.28 -3.60
C LEU A 35 3.72 23.67 -2.12
N SER A 36 3.50 24.95 -1.79
CA SER A 36 3.60 25.46 -0.42
C SER A 36 2.53 24.86 0.50
N ILE A 37 1.30 24.72 0.00
CA ILE A 37 0.19 24.12 0.75
C ILE A 37 0.42 22.61 0.92
N ASP A 38 0.88 21.93 -0.13
CA ASP A 38 1.16 20.50 -0.11
C ASP A 38 2.34 20.14 0.81
N ILE A 39 3.36 21.00 0.90
CA ILE A 39 4.45 20.81 1.87
C ILE A 39 3.93 20.90 3.30
N ILE A 40 3.09 21.88 3.62
CA ILE A 40 2.51 22.03 4.96
C ILE A 40 1.59 20.84 5.28
N ALA A 41 0.75 20.42 4.33
CA ALA A 41 -0.11 19.26 4.47
C ALA A 41 0.70 17.96 4.66
N GLY A 42 1.78 17.79 3.88
CA GLY A 42 2.68 16.66 3.97
C GLY A 42 3.41 16.60 5.32
N LEU A 43 3.93 17.72 5.82
CA LEU A 43 4.55 17.80 7.15
C LEU A 43 3.55 17.47 8.27
N THR A 44 2.32 17.99 8.16
CA THR A 44 1.24 17.72 9.12
C THR A 44 0.90 16.23 9.13
N LEU A 45 0.75 15.63 7.96
CA LEU A 45 0.46 14.20 7.82
C LEU A 45 1.62 13.34 8.32
N TRP A 46 2.87 13.74 8.04
CA TRP A 46 4.05 13.02 8.49
C TRP A 46 4.13 12.97 10.02
N GLY A 47 3.86 14.09 10.70
CA GLY A 47 3.80 14.15 12.16
C GLY A 47 2.74 13.24 12.78
N LEU A 48 1.67 12.93 12.05
CA LEU A 48 0.60 12.02 12.49
C LEU A 48 0.93 10.55 12.21
N VAL A 49 1.36 10.24 10.98
CA VAL A 49 1.47 8.87 10.49
C VAL A 49 2.69 8.14 11.09
N VAL A 50 3.76 8.88 11.44
CA VAL A 50 4.96 8.31 12.11
C VAL A 50 4.62 7.66 13.46
N PRO A 51 4.04 8.37 14.46
CA PRO A 51 3.69 7.75 15.74
C PRO A 51 2.57 6.71 15.59
N GLU A 52 1.63 6.94 14.66
CA GLU A 52 0.55 5.97 14.35
C GLU A 52 1.13 4.63 13.87
N GLY A 53 2.06 4.64 12.91
CA GLY A 53 2.70 3.43 12.40
C GLY A 53 3.50 2.67 13.46
N MET A 54 4.16 3.40 14.37
CA MET A 54 4.88 2.79 15.50
C MET A 54 3.90 2.13 16.50
N ALA A 55 2.77 2.76 16.79
CA ALA A 55 1.75 2.20 17.66
C ALA A 55 1.15 0.92 17.06
N TYR A 56 0.84 0.90 15.76
CA TYR A 56 0.29 -0.29 15.10
C TYR A 56 1.30 -1.43 14.96
N ALA A 57 2.58 -1.14 14.76
CA ALA A 57 3.62 -2.16 14.86
C ALA A 57 3.65 -2.81 16.25
N GLY A 58 3.47 -2.00 17.31
CA GLY A 58 3.32 -2.48 18.68
C GLY A 58 2.09 -3.39 18.87
N ILE A 59 0.93 -3.02 18.32
CA ILE A 59 -0.27 -3.88 18.34
C ILE A 59 -0.01 -5.21 17.62
N ALA A 60 0.74 -5.16 16.51
CA ALA A 60 1.13 -6.33 15.74
C ALA A 60 2.20 -7.20 16.41
N GLY A 61 2.69 -6.86 17.61
CA GLY A 61 3.76 -7.60 18.29
C GLY A 61 5.14 -7.49 17.63
N LEU A 62 5.34 -6.49 16.77
CA LEU A 62 6.57 -6.25 16.01
C LEU A 62 7.36 -5.04 16.56
N PRO A 63 8.68 -4.98 16.32
CA PRO A 63 9.46 -3.80 16.67
C PRO A 63 8.97 -2.55 15.92
N ALA A 64 8.97 -1.40 16.59
CA ALA A 64 8.42 -0.15 16.04
C ALA A 64 9.07 0.29 14.72
N GLN A 65 10.36 -0.04 14.53
CA GLN A 65 11.11 0.23 13.30
C GLN A 65 10.48 -0.45 12.08
N ALA A 66 9.89 -1.64 12.26
CA ALA A 66 9.20 -2.35 11.18
C ALA A 66 7.99 -1.54 10.65
N GLY A 67 7.27 -0.86 11.53
CA GLY A 67 6.16 0.04 11.15
C GLY A 67 6.64 1.24 10.33
N LEU A 68 7.80 1.80 10.67
CA LEU A 68 8.38 2.93 9.91
C LEU A 68 8.86 2.51 8.52
N TYR A 69 9.51 1.34 8.42
CA TYR A 69 9.96 0.82 7.13
C TYR A 69 8.80 0.50 6.19
N THR A 70 7.73 -0.12 6.70
CA THR A 70 6.55 -0.43 5.89
C THR A 70 5.78 0.82 5.49
N LEU A 71 5.70 1.83 6.36
CA LEU A 71 5.11 3.12 6.06
C LEU A 71 5.82 3.82 4.90
N LEU A 72 7.15 3.97 4.96
CA LEU A 72 7.89 4.55 3.83
C LEU A 72 7.69 3.76 2.54
N ALA A 73 7.77 2.43 2.62
CA ALA A 73 7.58 1.57 1.45
C ALA A 73 6.17 1.71 0.85
N ALA A 74 5.13 1.73 1.69
CA ALA A 74 3.74 1.86 1.25
C ALA A 74 3.48 3.21 0.58
N LEU A 75 3.99 4.31 1.15
CA LEU A 75 3.88 5.64 0.54
C LEU A 75 4.59 5.70 -0.82
N LEU A 76 5.81 5.15 -0.94
CA LEU A 76 6.55 5.12 -2.20
C LEU A 76 5.84 4.28 -3.27
N VAL A 77 5.38 3.08 -2.90
CA VAL A 77 4.65 2.19 -3.80
C VAL A 77 3.33 2.83 -4.25
N TYR A 78 2.60 3.46 -3.33
CA TYR A 78 1.36 4.16 -3.66
C TYR A 78 1.61 5.42 -4.50
N ALA A 79 2.69 6.17 -4.27
CA ALA A 79 3.02 7.31 -5.13
C ALA A 79 3.28 6.90 -6.58
N LEU A 80 3.85 5.70 -6.81
CA LEU A 80 4.16 5.18 -8.14
C LEU A 80 2.94 4.55 -8.85
N LEU A 81 2.15 3.77 -8.12
CA LEU A 81 1.05 2.96 -8.67
C LEU A 81 -0.35 3.51 -8.39
N GLY A 82 -0.46 4.48 -7.48
CA GLY A 82 -1.70 5.01 -6.95
C GLY A 82 -2.43 5.90 -7.94
N THR A 83 -3.69 5.57 -8.20
CA THR A 83 -4.54 6.27 -9.17
C THR A 83 -5.14 7.56 -8.62
N SER A 84 -5.13 7.78 -7.30
CA SER A 84 -5.69 8.97 -6.65
C SER A 84 -4.61 9.75 -5.90
N PRO A 85 -4.45 11.06 -6.17
CA PRO A 85 -3.44 11.90 -5.53
C PRO A 85 -3.78 12.29 -4.08
N HIS A 86 -5.02 12.05 -3.62
CA HIS A 86 -5.49 12.48 -2.29
C HIS A 86 -5.60 11.34 -1.27
N LEU A 87 -5.37 10.09 -1.67
CA LEU A 87 -5.50 8.96 -0.76
C LEU A 87 -4.17 8.71 -0.04
N ALA A 88 -4.19 8.76 1.29
CA ALA A 88 -3.08 8.30 2.12
C ALA A 88 -3.27 6.82 2.45
N VAL A 89 -2.29 5.99 2.10
CA VAL A 89 -2.27 4.56 2.46
C VAL A 89 -1.41 4.37 3.69
N SER A 90 -1.99 3.80 4.74
CA SER A 90 -1.30 3.43 5.98
C SER A 90 -1.88 2.14 6.54
N ALA A 91 -1.15 1.52 7.47
CA ALA A 91 -1.69 0.44 8.28
C ALA A 91 -2.86 0.96 9.14
N THR A 92 -3.79 0.08 9.48
CA THR A 92 -4.92 0.39 10.37
C THR A 92 -4.90 -0.52 11.58
N SER A 93 -5.54 -0.11 12.69
CA SER A 93 -5.66 -0.93 13.90
C SER A 93 -6.23 -2.32 13.61
N ALA A 94 -7.24 -2.41 12.72
CA ALA A 94 -7.85 -3.68 12.33
C ALA A 94 -6.83 -4.61 11.65
N THR A 95 -6.06 -4.10 10.69
CA THR A 95 -5.03 -4.90 10.00
C THR A 95 -3.90 -5.32 10.94
N ALA A 96 -3.52 -4.47 11.90
CA ALA A 96 -2.51 -4.80 12.91
C ALA A 96 -2.98 -5.93 13.84
N ALA A 97 -4.23 -5.87 14.32
CA ALA A 97 -4.83 -6.90 15.15
C ALA A 97 -5.01 -8.23 14.39
N LEU A 98 -5.37 -8.17 13.10
CA LEU A 98 -5.46 -9.35 12.24
C LEU A 98 -4.10 -10.03 12.05
N LEU A 99 -3.03 -9.25 11.84
CA LEU A 99 -1.68 -9.78 11.75
C LEU A 99 -1.27 -10.45 13.07
N ALA A 100 -1.45 -9.77 14.20
CA ALA A 100 -1.12 -10.32 15.51
C ALA A 100 -1.82 -11.65 15.80
N SER A 101 -3.14 -11.69 15.57
CA SER A 101 -3.95 -12.88 15.81
C SER A 101 -3.64 -14.03 14.84
N SER A 102 -3.39 -13.72 13.57
CA SER A 102 -3.03 -14.74 12.56
C SER A 102 -1.66 -15.36 12.83
N VAL A 103 -0.66 -14.56 13.19
CA VAL A 103 0.67 -15.05 13.54
C VAL A 103 0.64 -15.86 14.83
N ALA A 104 -0.09 -15.39 15.85
CA ALA A 104 -0.27 -16.14 17.09
C ALA A 104 -0.94 -17.51 16.84
N ALA A 105 -1.99 -17.55 16.02
CA ALA A 105 -2.66 -18.80 15.65
C ALA A 105 -1.72 -19.76 14.90
N ALA A 106 -0.90 -19.25 13.97
CA ALA A 106 0.07 -20.04 13.22
C ALA A 106 1.16 -20.64 14.12
N LEU A 107 1.65 -19.89 15.10
CA LEU A 107 2.65 -20.36 16.07
C LEU A 107 2.11 -21.49 16.95
N VAL A 108 0.85 -21.39 17.39
CA VAL A 108 0.18 -22.47 18.15
C VAL A 108 -0.01 -23.71 17.28
N ALA A 109 -0.48 -23.55 16.04
CA ALA A 109 -0.74 -24.66 15.13
C ALA A 109 0.52 -25.44 14.73
N THR A 110 1.68 -24.77 14.67
CA THR A 110 2.95 -25.39 14.29
C THR A 110 3.71 -25.98 15.47
N ALA A 111 3.20 -25.86 16.70
CA ALA A 111 3.87 -26.28 17.94
C ALA A 111 5.35 -25.87 17.97
N ALA A 112 5.65 -24.66 17.48
CA ALA A 112 7.02 -24.22 17.27
C ALA A 112 7.78 -24.22 18.61
N ALA A 113 8.81 -25.06 18.72
CA ALA A 113 9.62 -25.20 19.94
C ALA A 113 10.26 -23.87 20.40
N ASN A 114 10.39 -22.90 19.48
CA ASN A 114 10.93 -21.56 19.73
C ASN A 114 9.86 -20.46 19.59
N ALA A 115 8.58 -20.75 19.89
CA ALA A 115 7.50 -19.76 19.78
C ALA A 115 7.72 -18.49 20.64
N SER A 116 8.56 -18.57 21.66
CA SER A 116 8.97 -17.45 22.53
C SER A 116 10.13 -16.61 21.98
N ASP A 117 10.79 -17.04 20.90
CA ASP A 117 11.89 -16.28 20.28
C ASP A 117 11.33 -15.16 19.37
N PRO A 118 11.68 -13.88 19.62
CA PRO A 118 11.31 -12.76 18.76
C PRO A 118 11.68 -12.96 17.28
N GLY A 119 12.76 -13.68 16.98
CA GLY A 119 13.19 -13.96 15.60
C GLY A 119 12.18 -14.84 14.86
N THR A 120 11.64 -15.86 15.54
CA THR A 120 10.61 -16.75 15.00
C THR A 120 9.34 -15.96 14.68
N TYR A 121 8.89 -15.10 15.60
CA TYR A 121 7.70 -14.27 15.38
C TYR A 121 7.81 -13.38 14.12
N GLN A 122 8.96 -12.72 13.94
CA GLN A 122 9.22 -11.88 12.77
C GLN A 122 9.23 -12.68 11.45
N ALA A 123 9.76 -13.90 11.47
CA ALA A 123 9.74 -14.79 10.30
C ALA A 123 8.31 -15.16 9.89
N TYR A 124 7.45 -15.55 10.84
CA TYR A 124 6.05 -15.86 10.54
C TYR A 124 5.27 -14.63 10.08
N ALA A 125 5.48 -13.46 10.70
CA ALA A 125 4.85 -12.22 10.30
C ALA A 125 5.22 -11.82 8.85
N SER A 126 6.51 -11.88 8.50
CA SER A 126 6.96 -11.58 7.14
C SER A 126 6.43 -12.58 6.12
N ALA A 127 6.40 -13.88 6.43
CA ALA A 127 5.81 -14.90 5.58
C ALA A 127 4.30 -14.66 5.35
N PHE A 128 3.56 -14.33 6.41
CA PHE A 128 2.14 -13.99 6.30
C PHE A 128 1.92 -12.79 5.38
N ILE A 129 2.67 -11.70 5.58
CA ILE A 129 2.57 -10.49 4.74
C ILE A 129 2.89 -10.80 3.28
N LEU A 130 3.92 -11.61 3.01
CA LEU A 130 4.28 -12.03 1.65
C LEU A 130 3.15 -12.81 0.98
N VAL A 131 2.58 -13.80 1.68
CA VAL A 131 1.46 -14.59 1.16
C VAL A 131 0.24 -13.70 0.91
N THR A 132 -0.12 -12.83 1.86
CA THR A 132 -1.22 -11.86 1.69
C THR A 132 -0.97 -10.95 0.49
N GLY A 133 0.26 -10.47 0.30
CA GLY A 133 0.64 -9.65 -0.85
C GLY A 133 0.48 -10.38 -2.19
N VAL A 134 0.91 -11.64 -2.28
CA VAL A 134 0.73 -12.48 -3.48
C VAL A 134 -0.75 -12.70 -3.76
N ILE A 135 -1.57 -12.97 -2.74
CA ILE A 135 -3.02 -13.12 -2.88
C ILE A 135 -3.65 -11.83 -3.41
N PHE A 136 -3.26 -10.66 -2.88
CA PHE A 136 -3.77 -9.38 -3.38
C PHE A 136 -3.33 -9.08 -4.81
N LEU A 137 -2.10 -9.42 -5.19
CA LEU A 137 -1.64 -9.30 -6.58
C LEU A 137 -2.47 -10.21 -7.50
N ALA A 138 -2.68 -11.47 -7.12
CA ALA A 138 -3.50 -12.41 -7.87
C ALA A 138 -4.96 -11.92 -8.00
N ALA A 139 -5.56 -11.43 -6.92
CA ALA A 139 -6.91 -10.85 -6.92
C ALA A 139 -6.99 -9.59 -7.81
N GLY A 140 -5.94 -8.76 -7.80
CA GLY A 140 -5.80 -7.60 -8.68
C GLY A 140 -5.73 -7.99 -10.16
N LEU A 141 -4.93 -8.99 -10.51
CA LEU A 141 -4.84 -9.54 -11.87
C LEU A 141 -6.17 -10.13 -12.34
N ALA A 142 -6.87 -10.83 -11.45
CA ALA A 142 -8.20 -11.39 -11.70
C ALA A 142 -9.32 -10.33 -11.67
N ARG A 143 -9.00 -9.05 -11.40
CA ARG A 143 -9.95 -7.91 -11.36
C ARG A 143 -11.11 -8.10 -10.39
N LEU A 144 -10.85 -8.71 -9.23
CA LEU A 144 -11.88 -8.98 -8.20
C LEU A 144 -12.39 -7.73 -7.46
N GLY A 145 -11.92 -6.52 -7.82
CA GLY A 145 -12.40 -5.26 -7.24
C GLY A 145 -13.92 -5.03 -7.40
N PHE A 146 -14.58 -5.71 -8.34
CA PHE A 146 -16.05 -5.72 -8.44
C PHE A 146 -16.73 -6.22 -7.15
N ILE A 147 -16.11 -7.11 -6.37
CA ILE A 147 -16.73 -7.68 -5.17
C ILE A 147 -16.91 -6.62 -4.07
N THR A 148 -16.02 -5.63 -3.99
CA THR A 148 -16.07 -4.62 -2.92
C THR A 148 -17.28 -3.70 -3.03
N GLN A 149 -17.93 -3.61 -4.20
CA GLN A 149 -19.13 -2.80 -4.37
C GLN A 149 -20.40 -3.45 -3.77
N PHE A 150 -20.35 -4.75 -3.46
CA PHE A 150 -21.43 -5.46 -2.77
C PHE A 150 -21.26 -5.46 -1.25
N LEU A 151 -20.16 -4.89 -0.74
CA LEU A 151 -19.97 -4.69 0.68
C LEU A 151 -20.83 -3.49 1.10
N SER A 152 -21.90 -3.75 1.85
CA SER A 152 -22.81 -2.71 2.32
C SER A 152 -22.04 -1.73 3.19
N LYS A 153 -22.16 -0.44 2.90
CA LYS A 153 -21.69 0.61 3.80
C LYS A 153 -22.66 0.63 5.00
N PRO A 154 -22.17 0.54 6.25
CA PRO A 154 -23.03 0.75 7.41
C PRO A 154 -23.57 2.19 7.44
#